data_AF-A0A2E0R028-F1
#
_entry.id   AF-A0A2E0R028-F1
#
_cell.length_a   1.000
_cell.length_b   1.000
_cell.length_c   1.000
_cell.angle_alpha   90.00
_cell.angle_beta   90.00
_cell.angle_gamma   90.00
#
_symmetry.space_group_name_H-M   'P 1'
#
loop_
_entity.id
_entity.type
_entity.pdbx_description
1 polymer ?
#
loop_
_entity_poly.entity_id
_entity_poly.type
_entity_poly.pdbx_seq_one_letter_code
_entity_poly.pdbx_strand_id
1 'polypeptide(L)'
;MSRAAGPNVTWQEILATPVVHDGLMQKPEDFTGIIPPRSVAADGIRSFTEVLKSIYDTFDSPPETHYFFCTVYYTPREAGFTKERGFDVSPDSLRALPSKKYGADFVKATYVEGFGRLAEEVNGRPYLSYDGKFHTRILGNRNNTLIDRESIAVHRGNPLFGKTTRAWILDPELYNQFGAVRFQVGDTGGGLFRSQIDLYWGEDDPLGPGADIWRPASCDVAVRWMVPVLVWK
;
A
#
# COMPACT_ATOMS: atom_id res chain seq x y z
N MET A 1 -11.54 12.01 40.41
CA MET A 1 -10.22 11.71 39.82
C MET A 1 -10.27 12.09 38.34
N SER A 2 -9.75 13.27 37.96
CA SER A 2 -9.68 13.64 36.54
C SER A 2 -8.44 13.01 35.91
N ARG A 3 -8.62 12.38 34.75
CA ARG A 3 -7.49 11.92 33.91
C ARG A 3 -6.74 13.15 33.42
N ALA A 4 -5.44 13.19 33.64
CA ALA A 4 -4.56 14.17 33.03
C ALA A 4 -4.67 14.02 31.50
N ALA A 5 -5.09 15.10 30.83
CA ALA A 5 -4.99 15.20 29.39
C ALA A 5 -3.51 15.23 29.03
N GLY A 6 -3.08 14.29 28.19
CA GLY A 6 -1.75 14.36 27.57
C GLY A 6 -1.59 15.66 26.78
N PRO A 7 -0.35 16.10 26.49
CA PRO A 7 -0.13 17.35 25.78
C PRO A 7 -0.87 17.35 24.43
N ASN A 8 -1.65 18.40 24.19
CA ASN A 8 -2.25 18.67 22.88
C ASN A 8 -1.13 19.06 21.92
N VAL A 9 -0.52 18.07 21.27
CA VAL A 9 0.37 18.32 20.14
C VAL A 9 -0.52 18.51 18.91
N THR A 10 -0.50 19.71 18.34
CA THR A 10 -1.24 20.04 17.13
C THR A 10 -0.51 19.52 15.89
N TRP A 11 -1.24 19.21 14.82
CA TRP A 11 -0.64 18.77 13.53
C TRP A 11 0.44 19.73 13.00
N GLN A 12 0.34 21.00 13.37
CA GLN A 12 1.28 22.06 13.00
C GLN A 12 2.62 21.95 13.75
N GLU A 13 2.64 21.41 14.97
CA GLU A 13 3.86 21.21 15.77
C GLU A 13 4.66 19.97 15.35
N ILE A 14 3.99 18.95 14.81
CA ILE A 14 4.64 17.75 14.23
C ILE A 14 5.36 18.11 12.91
N LEU A 15 4.82 19.08 12.17
CA LEU A 15 5.27 19.49 10.84
C LEU A 15 6.22 20.71 10.87
N ALA A 16 7.00 20.91 11.93
CA ALA A 16 8.02 21.98 12.02
C ALA A 16 9.20 21.82 11.01
N THR A 17 8.96 21.17 9.86
CA THR A 17 9.74 21.31 8.63
C THR A 17 9.11 22.45 7.81
N PRO A 18 9.87 23.47 7.40
CA PRO A 18 9.30 24.57 6.63
C PRO A 18 8.59 24.05 5.39
N VAL A 19 7.28 24.30 5.29
CA VAL A 19 6.49 24.02 4.10
C VAL A 19 7.00 24.95 3.01
N VAL A 20 7.64 24.38 1.99
CA VAL A 20 8.08 25.13 0.81
C VAL A 20 6.82 25.61 0.10
N HIS A 21 6.60 26.93 0.11
CA HIS A 21 5.39 27.57 -0.37
C HIS A 21 5.29 27.74 -1.90
N ASP A 22 6.25 27.23 -2.67
CA ASP A 22 6.26 27.39 -4.12
C ASP A 22 6.03 26.04 -4.82
N GLY A 23 4.78 25.84 -5.27
CA GLY A 23 4.39 24.71 -6.10
C GLY A 23 4.94 24.85 -7.52
N LEU A 24 5.70 23.86 -7.99
CA LEU A 24 6.12 23.75 -9.38
C LEU A 24 4.98 23.09 -10.19
N MET A 25 4.31 23.91 -11.01
CA MET A 25 3.26 23.53 -11.97
C MET A 25 3.83 23.40 -13.39
N GLN A 26 3.31 22.46 -14.21
CA GLN A 26 2.95 22.65 -15.63
C GLN A 26 2.52 21.32 -16.34
N LYS A 27 1.20 21.07 -16.37
CA LYS A 27 0.37 20.25 -17.32
C LYS A 27 0.62 18.72 -17.55
N PRO A 28 -0.39 17.85 -17.26
CA PRO A 28 -0.32 16.40 -17.42
C PRO A 28 -0.34 15.80 -18.84
N GLU A 29 -0.59 16.58 -19.90
CA GLU A 29 -0.88 16.04 -21.23
C GLU A 29 0.38 15.58 -22.00
N ASP A 30 1.57 15.94 -21.54
CA ASP A 30 2.85 15.72 -22.25
C ASP A 30 3.50 14.34 -21.94
N PHE A 31 2.90 13.52 -21.06
CA PHE A 31 3.52 12.31 -20.51
C PHE A 31 3.15 10.98 -21.20
N THR A 32 2.33 11.02 -22.26
CA THR A 32 1.72 9.81 -22.86
C THR A 32 2.70 8.89 -23.63
N GLY A 33 3.90 9.38 -23.97
CA GLY A 33 4.90 8.65 -24.77
C GLY A 33 6.05 8.01 -23.99
N ILE A 34 6.18 8.26 -22.67
CA ILE A 34 7.33 7.80 -21.88
C ILE A 34 7.10 6.38 -21.38
N ILE A 35 7.92 5.43 -21.85
CA ILE A 35 7.95 4.05 -21.34
C ILE A 35 8.92 3.99 -20.16
N PRO A 36 8.46 3.86 -18.90
CA PRO A 36 9.34 3.84 -17.73
C PRO A 36 10.15 2.54 -17.68
N PRO A 37 11.37 2.56 -17.12
CA PRO A 37 12.10 1.34 -16.79
C PRO A 37 11.25 0.44 -15.89
N ARG A 38 11.29 -0.88 -16.14
CA ARG A 38 10.61 -1.89 -15.31
C ARG A 38 11.17 -1.90 -13.89
N SER A 39 10.37 -2.42 -12.95
CA SER A 39 10.77 -2.82 -11.60
C SER A 39 12.16 -3.46 -11.61
N VAL A 40 13.08 -2.92 -10.81
CA VAL A 40 14.47 -3.37 -10.77
C VAL A 40 14.55 -4.53 -9.77
N ALA A 41 15.04 -5.69 -10.22
CA ALA A 41 15.21 -6.88 -9.39
C ALA A 41 16.21 -6.62 -8.24
N ALA A 42 16.02 -7.31 -7.12
CA ALA A 42 16.74 -7.11 -5.86
C ALA A 42 18.27 -7.36 -5.91
N ASP A 43 18.81 -7.82 -7.04
CA ASP A 43 20.25 -7.89 -7.30
C ASP A 43 20.63 -6.80 -8.32
N GLY A 44 20.81 -5.56 -7.86
CA GLY A 44 21.18 -4.43 -8.73
C GLY A 44 20.47 -3.11 -8.45
N ILE A 45 20.17 -2.80 -7.19
CA ILE A 45 19.58 -1.51 -6.80
C ILE A 45 20.56 -0.39 -7.17
N ARG A 46 20.27 0.31 -8.27
CA ARG A 46 20.89 1.62 -8.55
C ARG A 46 20.65 2.55 -7.38
N SER A 47 21.61 3.41 -7.07
CA SER A 47 21.43 4.39 -6.00
C SER A 47 20.19 5.24 -6.30
N PHE A 48 19.41 5.58 -5.27
CA PHE A 48 18.19 6.37 -5.44
C PHE A 48 18.47 7.70 -6.16
N THR A 49 19.63 8.32 -5.91
CA THR A 49 20.08 9.53 -6.61
C THR A 49 20.26 9.31 -8.11
N GLU A 50 20.83 8.19 -8.54
CA GLU A 50 20.92 7.87 -9.96
C GLU A 50 19.54 7.64 -10.57
N VAL A 51 18.64 6.96 -9.85
CA VAL A 51 17.25 6.72 -10.29
C VAL A 51 16.52 8.05 -10.46
N LEU A 52 16.61 8.95 -9.48
CA LEU A 52 16.06 10.30 -9.58
C LEU A 52 16.66 11.04 -10.76
N LYS A 53 17.98 11.04 -10.93
CA LYS A 53 18.63 11.70 -12.06
C LYS A 53 18.06 11.20 -13.39
N SER A 54 17.98 9.88 -13.60
CA SER A 54 17.40 9.34 -14.83
C SER A 54 15.92 9.68 -15.00
N ILE A 55 15.16 9.77 -13.92
CA ILE A 55 13.76 10.22 -13.94
C ILE A 55 13.69 11.68 -14.42
N TYR A 56 14.46 12.58 -13.82
CA TYR A 56 14.46 13.98 -14.22
C TYR A 56 15.01 14.19 -15.64
N ASP A 57 15.99 13.39 -16.07
CA ASP A 57 16.52 13.41 -17.44
C ASP A 57 15.47 12.96 -18.49
N THR A 58 14.37 12.31 -18.08
CA THR A 58 13.26 11.96 -19.00
C THR A 58 12.28 13.11 -19.23
N PHE A 59 12.42 14.23 -18.51
CA PHE A 59 11.48 15.33 -18.56
C PHE A 59 12.12 16.59 -19.17
N ASP A 60 11.49 17.13 -20.21
CA ASP A 60 11.79 18.50 -20.69
C ASP A 60 11.36 19.55 -19.64
N SER A 61 10.36 19.21 -18.81
CA SER A 61 9.93 19.97 -17.63
C SER A 61 9.31 19.02 -16.60
N PRO A 62 9.68 19.11 -15.31
CA PRO A 62 9.20 18.17 -14.29
C PRO A 62 7.68 18.33 -14.05
N PRO A 63 6.92 17.22 -13.88
CA PRO A 63 5.49 17.28 -13.59
C PRO A 63 5.19 17.90 -12.22
N GLU A 64 3.91 18.27 -12.04
CA GLU A 64 3.42 18.76 -10.76
C GLU A 64 3.66 17.72 -9.66
N THR A 65 4.29 18.18 -8.58
CA THR A 65 4.56 17.35 -7.39
C THR A 65 3.46 17.56 -6.38
N HIS A 66 2.86 16.45 -5.93
CA HIS A 66 1.87 16.43 -4.88
C HIS A 66 2.42 15.72 -3.64
N TYR A 67 1.82 15.98 -2.48
CA TYR A 67 2.26 15.41 -1.22
C TYR A 67 1.19 14.50 -0.63
N PHE A 68 1.58 13.28 -0.26
CA PHE A 68 0.67 12.27 0.28
C PHE A 68 1.25 11.58 1.51
N PHE A 69 0.36 11.17 2.41
CA PHE A 69 0.68 10.14 3.39
C PHE A 69 0.71 8.79 2.70
N CYS A 70 1.76 8.01 2.92
CA CYS A 70 1.81 6.64 2.45
C CYS A 70 1.62 5.68 3.62
N THR A 71 0.69 4.75 3.44
CA THR A 71 0.48 3.58 4.27
C THR A 71 0.83 2.32 3.48
N VAL A 72 0.97 1.19 4.16
CA VAL A 72 1.23 -0.11 3.53
C VAL A 72 0.17 -1.09 4.00
N TYR A 73 -0.39 -1.83 3.06
CA TYR A 73 -1.29 -2.96 3.31
C TYR A 73 -0.81 -4.19 2.54
N TYR A 74 -1.25 -5.37 2.98
CA TYR A 74 -0.75 -6.64 2.46
C TYR A 74 -1.80 -7.74 2.57
N THR A 75 -1.57 -8.85 1.88
CA THR A 75 -2.42 -10.03 1.97
C THR A 75 -1.82 -11.02 2.96
N PRO A 76 -2.42 -11.21 4.15
CA PRO A 76 -1.86 -12.07 5.18
C PRO A 76 -1.95 -13.55 4.77
N ARG A 77 -0.86 -14.27 5.01
CA ARG A 77 -0.75 -15.72 4.79
C ARG A 77 -1.25 -16.50 6.00
N GLU A 78 -2.27 -17.34 5.78
CA GLU A 78 -2.89 -18.19 6.82
C GLU A 78 -1.85 -19.00 7.59
N ALA A 79 -0.86 -19.57 6.88
CA ALA A 79 0.19 -20.40 7.45
C ALA A 79 1.04 -19.69 8.53
N GLY A 80 1.05 -18.35 8.55
CA GLY A 80 1.75 -17.59 9.56
C GLY A 80 0.98 -17.41 10.88
N PHE A 81 -0.34 -17.64 10.90
CA PHE A 81 -1.16 -17.51 12.11
C PHE A 81 -1.05 -18.78 12.94
N THR A 82 -0.03 -18.84 13.79
CA THR A 82 0.20 -20.00 14.66
C THR A 82 0.08 -19.63 16.13
N LYS A 83 -0.29 -20.61 16.95
CA LYS A 83 -0.43 -20.44 18.39
C LYS A 83 0.91 -20.07 19.05
N GLU A 84 2.00 -20.63 18.56
CA GLU A 84 3.37 -20.41 19.04
C GLU A 84 3.79 -18.94 18.89
N ARG A 85 3.22 -18.26 17.89
CA ARG A 85 3.43 -16.83 17.62
C ARG A 85 2.42 -15.93 18.32
N GLY A 86 1.55 -16.50 19.16
CA GLY A 86 0.58 -15.78 19.99
C GLY A 86 -0.74 -15.46 19.31
N PHE A 87 -1.01 -15.99 18.12
CA PHE A 87 -2.28 -15.77 17.42
C PHE A 87 -3.40 -16.63 17.98
N ASP A 88 -4.62 -16.09 17.96
CA ASP A 88 -5.84 -16.84 18.20
C ASP A 88 -6.18 -17.70 16.98
N VAL A 89 -5.88 -18.99 17.12
CA VAL A 89 -6.17 -20.03 16.12
C VAL A 89 -7.45 -20.79 16.43
N SER A 90 -8.29 -20.29 17.35
CA SER A 90 -9.60 -20.91 17.60
C SER A 90 -10.45 -20.90 16.33
N PRO A 91 -11.23 -21.96 16.04
CA PRO A 91 -11.99 -22.04 14.80
C PRO A 91 -13.09 -20.96 14.72
N ASP A 92 -12.98 -20.07 13.74
CA ASP A 92 -13.97 -19.06 13.40
C ASP A 92 -14.29 -19.07 11.90
N SER A 93 -15.35 -18.40 11.47
CA SER A 93 -15.76 -18.29 10.07
C SER A 93 -15.97 -16.84 9.67
N LEU A 94 -15.63 -16.51 8.43
CA LEU A 94 -16.16 -15.30 7.81
C LEU A 94 -17.70 -15.32 7.86
N ARG A 95 -18.31 -14.17 8.15
CA ARG A 95 -19.78 -14.03 8.19
C ARG A 95 -20.46 -14.51 6.90
N ALA A 96 -19.81 -14.29 5.75
CA ALA A 96 -20.31 -14.69 4.44
C ALA A 96 -20.03 -16.17 4.08
N LEU A 97 -19.23 -16.89 4.88
CA LEU A 97 -18.88 -18.29 4.69
C LEU A 97 -18.93 -19.07 6.03
N PRO A 98 -20.11 -19.22 6.65
CA PRO A 98 -20.24 -19.86 7.98
C PRO A 98 -19.91 -21.37 7.97
N SER A 99 -19.94 -22.01 6.80
CA SER A 99 -19.71 -23.45 6.62
C SER A 99 -18.24 -23.86 6.69
N LYS A 100 -17.30 -22.92 6.57
CA LYS A 100 -15.87 -23.21 6.61
C LYS A 100 -15.20 -22.42 7.73
N LYS A 101 -14.30 -23.08 8.45
CA LYS A 101 -13.63 -22.55 9.63
C LYS A 101 -12.13 -22.37 9.37
N TYR A 102 -11.58 -21.32 9.96
CA TYR A 102 -10.16 -20.97 9.94
C TYR A 102 -9.78 -20.41 11.32
N GLY A 103 -8.50 -20.10 11.56
CA GLY A 103 -8.09 -19.41 12.80
C GLY A 103 -8.74 -18.03 12.92
N ALA A 104 -9.23 -17.68 14.11
CA ALA A 104 -9.95 -16.44 14.38
C ALA A 104 -9.18 -15.18 13.95
N ASP A 105 -7.88 -15.10 14.23
CA ASP A 105 -7.07 -13.96 13.81
C ASP A 105 -6.87 -13.89 12.29
N PHE A 106 -6.79 -15.03 11.59
CA PHE A 106 -6.77 -15.05 10.12
C PHE A 106 -8.10 -14.57 9.53
N VAL A 107 -9.23 -14.97 10.12
CA VAL A 107 -10.57 -14.48 9.71
C VAL A 107 -10.66 -12.97 9.88
N LYS A 108 -10.20 -12.46 11.03
CA LYS A 108 -10.17 -11.02 11.32
C LYS A 108 -9.29 -10.26 10.34
N ALA A 109 -8.07 -10.74 10.09
CA ALA A 109 -7.14 -10.12 9.17
C ALA A 109 -7.69 -10.12 7.73
N THR A 110 -8.26 -11.24 7.28
CA THR A 110 -8.93 -11.34 5.97
C THR A 110 -10.07 -10.33 5.83
N TYR A 111 -10.79 -10.05 6.91
CA TYR A 111 -11.86 -9.04 6.90
C TYR A 111 -11.33 -7.61 6.80
N VAL A 112 -10.22 -7.31 7.47
CA VAL A 112 -9.59 -5.98 7.48
C VAL A 112 -8.87 -5.71 6.15
N GLU A 113 -8.05 -6.64 5.69
CA GLU A 113 -7.20 -6.51 4.50
C GLU A 113 -7.93 -6.83 3.19
N GLY A 114 -9.17 -7.32 3.28
CA GLY A 114 -10.02 -7.68 2.14
C GLY A 114 -9.74 -9.06 1.55
N PHE A 115 -8.52 -9.58 1.68
CA PHE A 115 -8.12 -10.91 1.23
C PHE A 115 -7.21 -11.61 2.24
N GLY A 116 -7.21 -12.94 2.21
CA GLY A 116 -6.24 -13.79 2.89
C GLY A 116 -5.72 -14.88 1.95
N ARG A 117 -4.42 -15.19 2.03
CA ARG A 117 -3.81 -16.31 1.31
C ARG A 117 -3.97 -17.58 2.14
N LEU A 118 -4.70 -18.55 1.60
CA LEU A 118 -4.95 -19.84 2.26
C LEU A 118 -3.67 -20.67 2.31
N ALA A 119 -3.49 -21.41 3.41
CA ALA A 119 -2.43 -22.39 3.57
C ALA A 119 -2.65 -23.58 2.61
N GLU A 120 -3.92 -23.99 2.44
CA GLU A 120 -4.33 -25.00 1.48
C GLU A 120 -5.37 -24.42 0.51
N GLU A 121 -5.13 -24.58 -0.78
CA GLU A 121 -6.01 -24.05 -1.82
C GLU A 121 -7.34 -24.80 -1.87
N VAL A 122 -8.43 -24.07 -2.18
CA VAL A 122 -9.75 -24.67 -2.33
C VAL A 122 -10.09 -24.77 -3.81
N ASN A 123 -10.12 -25.97 -4.36
CA ASN A 123 -10.39 -26.19 -5.78
C ASN A 123 -9.45 -25.38 -6.70
N GLY A 124 -8.14 -25.35 -6.37
CA GLY A 124 -7.13 -24.57 -7.09
C GLY A 124 -7.27 -23.05 -6.92
N ARG A 125 -7.95 -22.61 -5.87
CA ARG A 125 -8.15 -21.19 -5.54
C ARG A 125 -7.40 -20.85 -4.26
N PRO A 126 -6.23 -20.21 -4.37
CA PRO A 126 -5.38 -19.86 -3.24
C PRO A 126 -5.90 -18.77 -2.30
N TYR A 127 -6.84 -17.94 -2.75
CA TYR A 127 -7.23 -16.75 -1.99
C TYR A 127 -8.67 -16.83 -1.50
N LEU A 128 -8.90 -16.31 -0.30
CA LEU A 128 -10.20 -16.10 0.29
C LEU A 128 -10.43 -14.58 0.45
N SER A 129 -11.51 -14.07 -0.11
CA SER A 129 -11.92 -12.68 0.08
C SER A 129 -12.79 -12.53 1.34
N TYR A 130 -12.84 -11.31 1.89
CA TYR A 130 -13.67 -10.98 3.05
C TYR A 130 -15.18 -11.29 2.86
N ASP A 131 -15.66 -11.31 1.61
CA ASP A 131 -17.04 -11.66 1.24
C ASP A 131 -17.25 -13.18 1.04
N GLY A 132 -16.28 -14.00 1.45
CA GLY A 132 -16.40 -15.46 1.50
C GLY A 132 -16.19 -16.17 0.16
N LYS A 133 -15.66 -15.48 -0.85
CA LYS A 133 -15.40 -16.07 -2.17
C LYS A 133 -13.95 -16.53 -2.29
N PHE A 134 -13.77 -17.55 -3.13
CA PHE A 134 -12.45 -18.08 -3.45
C PHE A 134 -11.97 -17.57 -4.81
N HIS A 135 -10.71 -17.15 -4.88
CA HIS A 135 -10.11 -16.54 -6.07
C HIS A 135 -8.76 -17.17 -6.44
N THR A 136 -8.42 -17.09 -7.73
CA THR A 136 -7.12 -17.50 -8.28
C THR A 136 -6.09 -16.38 -8.27
N ARG A 137 -6.51 -15.15 -7.96
CA ARG A 137 -5.71 -13.94 -7.90
C ARG A 137 -6.36 -12.92 -6.98
N ILE A 138 -5.58 -11.99 -6.45
CA ILE A 138 -6.07 -10.94 -5.57
C ILE A 138 -6.67 -9.83 -6.42
N LEU A 139 -7.90 -9.44 -6.12
CA LEU A 139 -8.64 -8.46 -6.91
C LEU A 139 -8.69 -7.13 -6.19
N GLY A 140 -8.26 -6.07 -6.88
CA GLY A 140 -8.62 -4.70 -6.53
C GLY A 140 -9.97 -4.32 -7.15
N ASN A 141 -10.27 -3.03 -7.15
CA ASN A 141 -11.46 -2.52 -7.82
C ASN A 141 -11.55 -2.94 -9.30
N ARG A 142 -12.79 -3.11 -9.80
CA ARG A 142 -13.11 -3.48 -11.19
C ARG A 142 -12.48 -4.78 -11.71
N ASN A 143 -12.22 -5.74 -10.82
CA ASN A 143 -11.58 -7.04 -11.14
C ASN A 143 -10.15 -6.93 -11.67
N ASN A 144 -9.47 -5.80 -11.41
CA ASN A 144 -8.05 -5.66 -11.66
C ASN A 144 -7.28 -6.61 -10.74
N THR A 145 -6.20 -7.21 -11.22
CA THR A 145 -5.29 -7.96 -10.36
C THR A 145 -4.37 -6.97 -9.65
N LEU A 146 -4.26 -7.09 -8.33
CA LEU A 146 -3.24 -6.35 -7.59
C LEU A 146 -1.88 -6.97 -7.88
N ILE A 147 -0.92 -6.11 -8.17
CA ILE A 147 0.47 -6.44 -8.46
C ILE A 147 1.31 -6.02 -7.26
N ASP A 148 1.99 -6.98 -6.66
CA ASP A 148 2.89 -6.81 -5.53
C ASP A 148 3.86 -5.65 -5.77
N ARG A 149 3.96 -4.75 -4.79
CA ARG A 149 4.87 -3.59 -4.78
C ARG A 149 4.68 -2.58 -5.92
N GLU A 150 3.70 -2.77 -6.80
CA GLU A 150 3.39 -1.85 -7.90
C GLU A 150 1.97 -1.29 -7.81
N SER A 151 1.07 -1.92 -7.07
CA SER A 151 -0.31 -1.46 -6.94
C SER A 151 -0.49 -0.53 -5.75
N ILE A 152 -1.31 0.51 -5.93
CA ILE A 152 -1.75 1.39 -4.86
C ILE A 152 -3.28 1.44 -4.76
N ALA A 153 -3.77 1.64 -3.53
CA ALA A 153 -5.13 2.06 -3.26
C ALA A 153 -5.16 3.57 -2.99
N VAL A 154 -6.18 4.23 -3.52
CA VAL A 154 -6.39 5.68 -3.35
C VAL A 154 -7.84 5.97 -2.97
N HIS A 155 -8.09 7.14 -2.39
CA HIS A 155 -9.48 7.52 -2.12
C HIS A 155 -10.27 7.65 -3.43
N ARG A 156 -11.42 6.97 -3.51
CA ARG A 156 -12.27 6.87 -4.73
C ARG A 156 -12.68 8.21 -5.36
N GLY A 157 -12.71 9.27 -4.58
CA GLY A 157 -13.11 10.61 -5.01
C GLY A 157 -11.94 11.57 -5.22
N ASN A 158 -10.68 11.13 -5.11
CA ASN A 158 -9.53 12.00 -5.33
C ASN A 158 -9.44 12.36 -6.83
N PRO A 159 -9.48 13.66 -7.20
CA PRO A 159 -9.49 14.08 -8.61
C PRO A 159 -8.18 13.82 -9.37
N LEU A 160 -7.07 13.57 -8.66
CA LEU A 160 -5.76 13.29 -9.24
C LEU A 160 -5.68 11.86 -9.79
N PHE A 161 -6.42 10.92 -9.20
CA PHE A 161 -6.32 9.49 -9.53
C PHE A 161 -7.53 9.00 -10.35
N GLY A 162 -7.34 8.89 -11.65
CA GLY A 162 -8.25 8.28 -12.61
C GLY A 162 -7.85 6.86 -13.01
N LYS A 163 -8.58 6.27 -13.98
CA LYS A 163 -8.40 4.86 -14.40
C LYS A 163 -7.02 4.55 -14.99
N THR A 164 -6.39 5.52 -15.64
CA THR A 164 -5.09 5.38 -16.31
C THR A 164 -3.96 5.99 -15.50
N THR A 165 -4.28 6.57 -14.35
CA THR A 165 -3.32 7.32 -13.56
C THR A 165 -2.21 6.40 -13.07
N ARG A 166 -0.99 6.87 -13.26
CA ARG A 166 0.21 6.29 -12.70
C ARG A 166 0.84 7.31 -11.74
N ALA A 167 1.59 6.79 -10.79
CA ALA A 167 2.22 7.58 -9.75
C ALA A 167 3.69 7.20 -9.62
N TRP A 168 4.55 8.20 -9.45
CA TRP A 168 5.93 8.01 -9.03
C TRP A 168 6.05 8.53 -7.62
N ILE A 169 6.38 7.63 -6.70
CA ILE A 169 6.57 7.97 -5.29
C ILE A 169 8.06 8.10 -5.07
N LEU A 170 8.50 9.33 -4.81
CA LEU A 170 9.91 9.71 -4.81
C LEU A 170 10.42 9.79 -3.37
N ASP A 171 10.44 8.66 -2.68
CA ASP A 171 11.00 8.54 -1.35
C ASP A 171 12.09 7.46 -1.32
N PRO A 172 13.31 7.78 -0.83
CA PRO A 172 14.43 6.84 -0.85
C PRO A 172 14.18 5.61 0.01
N GLU A 173 13.44 5.73 1.10
CA GLU A 173 13.18 4.62 2.00
C GLU A 173 12.11 3.69 1.43
N LEU A 174 11.03 4.24 0.89
CA LEU A 174 10.04 3.47 0.14
C LEU A 174 10.70 2.77 -1.06
N TYR A 175 11.57 3.46 -1.80
CA TYR A 175 12.30 2.83 -2.90
C TYR A 175 13.18 1.67 -2.42
N ASN A 176 13.93 1.84 -1.34
CA ASN A 176 14.77 0.77 -0.79
C ASN A 176 13.95 -0.45 -0.35
N GLN A 177 12.72 -0.25 0.11
CA GLN A 177 11.86 -1.33 0.60
C GLN A 177 11.02 -1.99 -0.49
N PHE A 178 10.44 -1.19 -1.39
CA PHE A 178 9.57 -1.67 -2.45
C PHE A 178 10.34 -2.06 -3.72
N GLY A 179 11.58 -1.60 -3.87
CA GLY A 179 12.35 -1.75 -5.12
C GLY A 179 11.70 -1.02 -6.31
N ALA A 180 10.75 -0.14 -6.04
CA ALA A 180 9.90 0.49 -7.02
C ALA A 180 9.69 1.96 -6.66
N VAL A 181 9.81 2.81 -7.67
CA VAL A 181 9.32 4.19 -7.64
C VAL A 181 7.99 4.32 -8.36
N ARG A 182 7.64 3.35 -9.23
CA ARG A 182 6.46 3.40 -10.07
C ARG A 182 5.33 2.56 -9.50
N PHE A 183 4.17 3.20 -9.40
CA PHE A 183 2.95 2.61 -8.91
C PHE A 183 1.78 2.87 -9.87
N GLN A 184 0.77 2.01 -9.81
CA GLN A 184 -0.46 2.12 -10.56
C GLN A 184 -1.66 1.96 -9.65
N VAL A 185 -2.75 2.68 -9.95
CA VAL A 185 -4.00 2.57 -9.19
C VAL A 185 -4.62 1.20 -9.46
N GLY A 186 -4.42 0.27 -8.53
CA GLY A 186 -5.00 -1.07 -8.55
C GLY A 186 -6.31 -1.14 -7.79
N ASP A 187 -6.48 -0.25 -6.80
CA ASP A 187 -7.63 -0.25 -5.91
C ASP A 187 -8.11 1.15 -5.49
N THR A 188 -9.31 1.22 -4.92
CA THR A 188 -9.87 2.44 -4.33
C THR A 188 -10.59 2.14 -3.02
N GLY A 189 -10.24 2.88 -1.97
CA GLY A 189 -10.82 2.72 -0.64
C GLY A 189 -11.76 3.87 -0.29
N GLY A 190 -12.95 3.57 0.24
CA GLY A 190 -13.85 4.58 0.80
C GLY A 190 -13.39 5.13 2.16
N GLY A 191 -12.61 4.34 2.91
CA GLY A 191 -12.06 4.73 4.21
C GLY A 191 -10.72 5.47 4.15
N LEU A 192 -10.11 5.60 2.96
CA LEU A 192 -8.85 6.31 2.79
C LEU A 192 -9.06 7.82 2.83
N PHE A 193 -8.13 8.57 3.43
CA PHE A 193 -8.13 10.03 3.29
C PHE A 193 -7.79 10.43 1.85
N ARG A 194 -8.26 11.61 1.40
CA ARG A 194 -7.92 12.13 0.06
C ARG A 194 -6.42 12.32 -0.13
N SER A 195 -5.70 12.63 0.95
CA SER A 195 -4.25 12.81 1.00
C SER A 195 -3.49 11.50 1.31
N GLN A 196 -4.14 10.35 1.27
CA GLN A 196 -3.52 9.05 1.57
C GLN A 196 -3.39 8.19 0.31
N ILE A 197 -2.25 7.52 0.18
CA ILE A 197 -1.99 6.44 -0.76
C ILE A 197 -1.66 5.20 0.07
N ASP A 198 -2.34 4.09 -0.20
CA ASP A 198 -2.04 2.81 0.43
C ASP A 198 -1.25 1.93 -0.55
N LEU A 199 -0.04 1.54 -0.17
CA LEU A 199 0.90 0.79 -0.98
C LEU A 199 0.65 -0.71 -0.79
N TYR A 200 0.34 -1.41 -1.87
CA TYR A 200 0.14 -2.84 -1.80
C TYR A 200 1.49 -3.56 -1.78
N TRP A 201 1.79 -4.24 -0.67
CA TRP A 201 3.04 -4.98 -0.53
C TRP A 201 3.04 -6.30 -1.33
N GLY A 202 1.89 -6.97 -1.41
CA GLY A 202 1.77 -8.35 -1.86
C GLY A 202 1.34 -9.28 -0.72
N GLU A 203 1.60 -10.57 -0.86
CA GLU A 203 1.42 -11.54 0.20
C GLU A 203 2.52 -11.43 1.26
N ASP A 204 2.17 -11.43 2.54
CA ASP A 204 3.19 -11.56 3.59
C ASP A 204 2.72 -12.27 4.87
N ASP A 205 3.67 -12.44 5.77
CA ASP A 205 3.50 -12.90 7.14
C ASP A 205 2.48 -12.04 7.89
N PRO A 206 1.64 -12.63 8.75
CA PRO A 206 0.57 -11.91 9.45
C PRO A 206 1.04 -11.00 10.57
N LEU A 207 2.33 -11.05 10.92
CA LEU A 207 2.91 -9.89 11.56
C LEU A 207 2.85 -8.78 10.50
N GLY A 208 3.60 -8.85 9.42
CA GLY A 208 3.45 -7.85 8.36
C GLY A 208 4.58 -7.86 7.35
N PRO A 209 4.60 -6.87 6.45
CA PRO A 209 5.57 -6.69 5.38
C PRO A 209 7.02 -6.78 5.86
N GLY A 210 7.66 -7.94 5.67
CA GLY A 210 9.00 -8.22 6.19
C GLY A 210 9.09 -7.98 7.68
N ALA A 211 8.62 -8.90 8.52
CA ALA A 211 8.54 -8.78 9.99
C ALA A 211 9.84 -8.38 10.74
N ASP A 212 10.99 -8.27 10.06
CA ASP A 212 12.25 -7.71 10.55
C ASP A 212 12.58 -6.28 10.03
N ILE A 213 11.84 -5.79 9.03
CA ILE A 213 12.00 -4.53 8.29
C ILE A 213 10.90 -3.53 8.68
N TRP A 214 9.64 -3.98 8.76
CA TRP A 214 8.53 -3.22 9.32
C TRP A 214 8.04 -3.95 10.55
N ARG A 215 8.15 -3.34 11.73
CA ARG A 215 7.65 -3.94 12.97
C ARG A 215 6.15 -4.17 12.87
N PRO A 216 5.66 -5.40 13.05
CA PRO A 216 4.24 -5.59 13.07
C PRO A 216 3.76 -6.15 14.40
N ALA A 217 2.89 -5.39 15.04
CA ALA A 217 1.85 -5.91 15.91
C ALA A 217 0.79 -4.82 16.02
N SER A 218 -0.44 -5.14 15.61
CA SER A 218 -1.64 -4.32 15.76
C SER A 218 -1.60 -2.91 15.18
N CYS A 219 -2.24 -2.72 14.02
CA CYS A 219 -3.00 -1.52 13.67
C CYS A 219 -2.35 -0.12 13.74
N ASP A 220 -1.03 0.01 13.81
CA ASP A 220 -0.35 1.27 13.49
C ASP A 220 0.40 1.06 12.19
N VAL A 221 -0.30 1.37 11.10
CA VAL A 221 0.23 1.25 9.76
C VAL A 221 1.56 1.99 9.72
N ALA A 222 2.50 1.40 8.99
CA ALA A 222 3.69 1.99 8.42
C ALA A 222 3.46 3.39 7.79
N VAL A 223 3.13 4.42 8.58
CA VAL A 223 2.80 5.76 8.09
C VAL A 223 4.08 6.51 7.82
N ARG A 224 4.33 6.84 6.55
CA ARG A 224 5.29 7.88 6.17
C ARG A 224 4.56 9.21 6.09
N TRP A 225 5.07 10.18 6.84
CA TRP A 225 4.30 11.37 7.20
C TRP A 225 4.11 12.39 6.08
N MET A 226 4.86 12.34 4.98
CA MET A 226 4.51 13.03 3.74
C MET A 226 5.55 12.69 2.66
N VAL A 227 5.16 12.14 1.52
CA VAL A 227 6.08 11.82 0.41
C VAL A 227 5.72 12.59 -0.86
N PRO A 228 6.72 13.04 -1.63
CA PRO A 228 6.49 13.66 -2.93
C PRO A 228 6.06 12.61 -3.95
N VAL A 229 4.98 12.91 -4.67
CA VAL A 229 4.36 12.04 -5.66
C VAL A 229 4.15 12.81 -6.95
N LEU A 230 4.70 12.29 -8.04
CA LEU A 230 4.40 12.75 -9.38
C LEU A 230 3.21 11.94 -9.91
N VAL A 231 2.15 12.62 -10.34
CA VAL A 231 0.92 11.98 -10.82
C VAL A 231 0.70 12.34 -12.28
N TRP A 232 0.50 11.35 -13.15
CA TRP A 232 0.22 11.59 -14.57
C TRP A 232 -0.83 10.60 -15.10
N LYS A 233 -1.43 10.92 -16.26
CA LYS A 233 -2.56 10.20 -16.85
C LYS A 233 -2.22 9.49 -18.15
#